data_AF-A0A255RB61-F1
#
_entry.id   AF-A0A255RB61-F1
#
_cell.length_a   1.000
_cell.length_b   1.000
_cell.length_c   1.000
_cell.angle_alpha   90.00
_cell.angle_beta   90.00
_cell.angle_gamma   90.00
#
_symmetry.space_group_name_H-M   'P 1'
#
loop_
_entity.id
_entity.type
_entity.pdbx_description
1 polymer ?
#
loop_
_entity_poly.entity_id
_entity_poly.type
_entity_poly.pdbx_seq_one_letter_code
_entity_poly.pdbx_strand_id
1 'polypeptide(L)'
;MAKLKTQKLETQSPLLASVESATLHPNWAALRVLENATTIATISSHLGRSLPLHRHACKYLTLAMMQARMENRVLLIAKHSAIEPWAIRAAETFGVPYVMVTVNGSSRSNVLEDQARPCVNIETDQPLGRDQAIVELADRVDCVFVRAGGTVETVLRNRLLGRRDASVRVATPTPSKLMPETSSSQQRKANQLFDQLLELGAIGWHRFGQSSDRLTPNECDSVSPEETLLRQRDSEWCDDDENWLVHCTRACHGPWPGETVSQYRDWVMLSESDSATALLDGYRGTCLGSLSRILRMKRLVASALTSCRDTPVVCFANCSLSSLLARRCYRPHLHRWDYEPYGIAIRKDAAYRAGVESVLYGSPEERKSLPADQRFRFQAEGRTFDWTAEREWRFDGNVDLDVFDQSDIRVFVPSDEEARTLRTEFPITTVGHFLAK
;
A
#
# COMPACT_ATOMS: atom_id res chain seq x y z
N MET A 1 -51.46 11.78 1.04
CA MET A 1 -50.81 13.00 1.54
C MET A 1 -50.99 13.08 3.05
N ALA A 2 -50.04 12.56 3.83
CA ALA A 2 -50.07 12.64 5.28
C ALA A 2 -48.88 13.50 5.73
N LYS A 3 -49.17 14.68 6.30
CA LYS A 3 -48.17 15.56 6.92
C LYS A 3 -47.66 14.88 8.19
N LEU A 4 -46.50 14.22 8.11
CA LEU A 4 -45.74 13.90 9.32
C LEU A 4 -45.22 15.23 9.88
N LYS A 5 -45.77 15.62 11.03
CA LYS A 5 -45.21 16.67 11.87
C LYS A 5 -43.79 16.28 12.24
N THR A 6 -42.83 17.05 11.76
CA THR A 6 -41.47 17.15 12.31
C THR A 6 -41.58 17.59 13.76
N GLN A 7 -41.72 16.62 14.67
CA GLN A 7 -41.44 16.84 16.08
C GLN A 7 -39.95 17.12 16.19
N LYS A 8 -39.63 18.34 16.61
CA LYS A 8 -38.35 18.71 17.22
C LYS A 8 -37.95 17.59 18.20
N LEU A 9 -36.94 16.80 17.85
CA LEU A 9 -36.15 16.09 18.85
C LEU A 9 -35.33 17.16 19.57
N GLU A 10 -35.92 17.77 20.59
CA GLU A 10 -35.19 18.47 21.67
C GLU A 10 -34.61 17.40 22.61
N THR A 11 -33.65 16.63 22.10
CA THR A 11 -32.65 15.96 22.93
C THR A 11 -31.34 16.66 22.61
N GLN A 12 -31.05 17.72 23.38
CA GLN A 12 -29.77 18.41 23.39
C GLN A 12 -28.70 17.42 23.84
N SER A 13 -28.10 16.70 22.88
CA SER A 13 -26.75 16.20 23.07
C SER A 13 -25.83 17.43 23.12
N PRO A 14 -24.92 17.57 24.11
CA PRO A 14 -24.07 18.76 24.31
C PRO A 14 -23.03 19.00 23.20
N LEU A 15 -23.20 18.39 22.02
CA LEU A 15 -22.28 18.35 20.89
C LEU A 15 -22.36 19.54 19.91
N LEU A 16 -23.23 20.54 20.15
CA LEU A 16 -23.56 21.59 19.16
C LEU A 16 -23.16 23.02 19.52
N ALA A 17 -22.54 23.27 20.68
CA ALA A 17 -22.26 24.64 21.13
C ALA A 17 -21.08 25.34 20.42
N SER A 18 -20.21 24.63 19.69
CA SER A 18 -19.12 25.23 18.89
C SER A 18 -19.46 25.39 17.41
N VAL A 19 -20.66 24.93 17.00
CA VAL A 19 -21.17 24.94 15.64
C VAL A 19 -22.45 25.78 15.59
N GLU A 20 -22.45 26.94 16.24
CA GLU A 20 -23.66 27.76 16.45
C GLU A 20 -24.32 28.27 15.15
N SER A 21 -23.63 28.16 14.00
CA SER A 21 -24.15 28.57 12.69
C SER A 21 -24.28 27.45 11.65
N ALA A 22 -24.00 26.18 11.99
CA ALA A 22 -24.20 25.09 11.03
C ALA A 22 -25.47 24.28 11.29
N THR A 23 -26.11 23.87 10.20
CA THR A 23 -27.28 22.99 10.23
C THR A 23 -26.87 21.58 9.84
N LEU A 24 -27.30 20.60 10.65
CA LEU A 24 -27.07 19.18 10.39
C LEU A 24 -28.24 18.58 9.62
N HIS A 25 -27.95 17.92 8.51
CA HIS A 25 -28.91 17.22 7.66
C HIS A 25 -28.56 15.72 7.63
N PRO A 26 -28.90 14.95 8.67
CA PRO A 26 -28.76 13.49 8.65
C PRO A 26 -29.79 12.88 7.69
N ASN A 27 -29.38 11.89 6.90
CA ASN A 27 -30.35 11.06 6.18
C ASN A 27 -31.00 10.03 7.13
N TRP A 28 -32.06 9.36 6.66
CA TRP A 28 -32.81 8.40 7.48
C TRP A 28 -31.92 7.24 8.00
N ALA A 29 -30.94 6.81 7.20
CA ALA A 29 -30.01 5.75 7.58
C ALA A 29 -29.07 6.20 8.71
N ALA A 30 -28.57 7.44 8.66
CA ALA A 30 -27.78 8.03 9.73
C ALA A 30 -28.58 8.19 11.03
N LEU A 31 -29.84 8.65 10.95
CA LEU A 31 -30.69 8.78 12.13
C LEU A 31 -30.85 7.46 12.87
N ARG A 32 -31.10 6.36 12.15
CA ARG A 32 -31.23 5.02 12.75
C ARG A 32 -29.95 4.53 13.41
N VAL A 33 -28.79 4.88 12.85
CA VAL A 33 -27.49 4.45 13.37
C VAL A 33 -27.08 5.30 14.58
N LEU A 34 -27.40 6.59 14.58
CA LEU A 34 -27.01 7.54 15.63
C LEU A 34 -27.95 7.54 16.85
N GLU A 35 -29.11 6.90 16.77
CA GLU A 35 -30.09 6.86 17.85
C GLU A 35 -29.48 6.24 19.12
N ASN A 36 -29.31 7.06 20.17
CA ASN A 36 -28.68 6.70 21.45
C ASN A 36 -27.23 6.18 21.35
N ALA A 37 -26.56 6.41 20.22
CA ALA A 37 -25.19 5.98 20.03
C ALA A 37 -24.19 7.00 20.57
N THR A 38 -23.11 6.52 21.20
CA THR A 38 -21.93 7.35 21.41
C THR A 38 -21.03 7.26 20.19
N THR A 39 -20.40 8.38 19.86
CA THR A 39 -19.66 8.55 18.61
C THR A 39 -18.16 8.55 18.84
N ILE A 40 -17.44 8.07 17.84
CA ILE A 40 -15.99 8.15 17.76
C ILE A 40 -15.61 8.70 16.39
N ALA A 41 -14.66 9.62 16.30
CA ALA A 41 -13.99 9.94 15.05
C ALA A 41 -12.60 9.31 15.04
N THR A 42 -12.21 8.72 13.90
CA THR A 42 -10.80 8.39 13.63
C THR A 42 -10.25 9.38 12.63
N ILE A 43 -9.10 9.97 12.95
CA ILE A 43 -8.48 11.00 12.09
C ILE A 43 -7.02 10.67 11.82
N SER A 44 -6.53 11.15 10.68
CA SER A 44 -5.15 10.94 10.28
C SER A 44 -4.68 12.01 9.31
N SER A 45 -3.43 12.44 9.46
CA SER A 45 -2.70 13.13 8.40
C SER A 45 -2.47 12.19 7.21
N HIS A 46 -2.15 12.75 6.03
CA HIS A 46 -1.92 11.94 4.83
C HIS A 46 -0.81 10.89 5.03
N LEU A 47 -1.17 9.61 4.88
CA LEU A 47 -0.29 8.47 5.14
C LEU A 47 0.70 8.16 4.00
N GLY A 48 0.54 8.77 2.83
CA GLY A 48 1.45 8.56 1.70
C GLY A 48 1.44 7.12 1.18
N ARG A 49 2.59 6.65 0.69
CA ARG A 49 2.77 5.29 0.14
C ARG A 49 3.64 4.38 1.02
N SER A 50 3.94 4.82 2.24
CA SER A 50 4.83 4.08 3.13
C SER A 50 4.08 2.93 3.79
N LEU A 51 4.39 1.70 3.40
CA LEU A 51 3.81 0.50 4.00
C LEU A 51 4.04 0.43 5.53
N PRO A 52 5.23 0.73 6.07
CA PRO A 52 5.40 0.79 7.51
C PRO A 52 4.49 1.79 8.22
N LEU A 53 4.26 2.96 7.61
CA LEU A 53 3.34 3.96 8.15
C LEU A 53 1.88 3.47 8.05
N HIS A 54 1.49 2.81 6.95
CA HIS A 54 0.17 2.20 6.82
C HIS A 54 -0.05 1.14 7.90
N ARG A 55 0.93 0.25 8.11
CA ARG A 55 0.90 -0.76 9.19
C ARG A 55 0.78 -0.12 10.55
N HIS A 56 1.56 0.92 10.83
CA HIS A 56 1.51 1.65 12.10
C HIS A 56 0.13 2.27 12.35
N ALA A 57 -0.40 3.01 11.38
CA ALA A 57 -1.73 3.61 11.48
C ALA A 57 -2.83 2.54 11.60
N CYS A 58 -2.74 1.44 10.85
CA CYS A 58 -3.71 0.36 10.89
C CYS A 58 -3.71 -0.40 12.22
N LYS A 59 -2.56 -0.52 12.90
CA LYS A 59 -2.53 -1.09 14.26
C LYS A 59 -3.44 -0.32 15.21
N TYR A 60 -3.36 1.01 15.19
CA TYR A 60 -4.24 1.85 15.99
C TYR A 60 -5.68 1.84 15.48
N LEU A 61 -5.88 1.84 14.16
CA LEU A 61 -7.23 1.75 13.60
C LEU A 61 -7.95 0.46 14.01
N THR A 62 -7.27 -0.68 13.96
CA THR A 62 -7.78 -1.97 14.44
C THR A 62 -8.18 -1.89 15.92
N LEU A 63 -7.32 -1.33 16.78
CA LEU A 63 -7.63 -1.16 18.19
C LEU A 63 -8.85 -0.22 18.41
N ALA A 64 -8.94 0.88 17.66
CA ALA A 64 -10.08 1.80 17.72
C ALA A 64 -11.38 1.07 17.35
N MET A 65 -11.36 0.24 16.30
CA MET A 65 -12.53 -0.52 15.86
C MET A 65 -12.93 -1.59 16.87
N MET A 66 -11.97 -2.34 17.42
CA MET A 66 -12.25 -3.35 18.45
C MET A 66 -12.91 -2.71 19.67
N GLN A 67 -12.36 -1.58 20.15
CA GLN A 67 -12.94 -0.86 21.27
C GLN A 67 -14.30 -0.24 20.94
N ALA A 68 -14.45 0.36 19.74
CA ALA A 68 -15.73 0.91 19.28
C ALA A 68 -16.82 -0.18 19.26
N ARG A 69 -16.50 -1.38 18.78
CA ARG A 69 -17.41 -2.52 18.81
C ARG A 69 -17.78 -2.94 20.23
N MET A 70 -16.80 -3.05 21.12
CA MET A 70 -17.03 -3.45 22.53
C MET A 70 -17.89 -2.43 23.28
N GLU A 71 -17.73 -1.15 22.95
CA GLU A 71 -18.46 -0.04 23.58
C GLU A 71 -19.73 0.36 22.82
N ASN A 72 -20.12 -0.41 21.79
CA ASN A 72 -21.26 -0.13 20.90
C ASN A 72 -21.28 1.31 20.36
N ARG A 73 -20.12 1.79 19.91
CA ARG A 73 -19.95 3.13 19.34
C ARG A 73 -20.18 3.16 17.83
N VAL A 74 -20.57 4.33 17.35
CA VAL A 74 -20.66 4.64 15.92
C VAL A 74 -19.43 5.44 15.48
N LEU A 75 -18.81 5.01 14.39
CA LEU A 75 -17.68 5.70 13.79
C LEU A 75 -18.13 6.84 12.87
N LEU A 76 -17.63 8.05 13.10
CA LEU A 76 -17.76 9.19 12.20
C LEU A 76 -16.55 9.25 11.25
N ILE A 77 -16.83 9.35 9.95
CA ILE A 77 -15.80 9.41 8.91
C ILE A 77 -16.02 10.65 8.04
N ALA A 78 -15.04 11.54 8.00
CA ALA A 78 -15.08 12.66 7.07
C ALA A 78 -14.89 12.16 5.63
N LYS A 79 -15.86 12.46 4.75
CA LYS A 79 -15.79 12.12 3.32
C LYS A 79 -14.59 12.83 2.69
N HIS A 80 -13.88 12.12 1.83
CA HIS A 80 -12.63 12.51 1.18
C HIS A 80 -11.43 12.75 2.10
N SER A 81 -11.53 12.43 3.40
CA SER A 81 -10.38 12.53 4.33
C SER A 81 -9.29 11.52 3.97
N ALA A 82 -8.07 11.75 4.45
CA ALA A 82 -6.95 10.86 4.17
C ALA A 82 -7.15 9.45 4.76
N ILE A 83 -7.91 9.35 5.86
CA ILE A 83 -8.17 8.10 6.56
C ILE A 83 -9.43 7.39 6.05
N GLU A 84 -10.36 8.09 5.39
CA GLU A 84 -11.64 7.54 4.90
C GLU A 84 -11.54 6.13 4.31
N PRO A 85 -10.71 5.86 3.28
CA PRO A 85 -10.64 4.53 2.68
C PRO A 85 -10.21 3.42 3.65
N TRP A 86 -9.41 3.76 4.66
CA TRP A 86 -8.95 2.83 5.70
C TRP A 86 -10.00 2.68 6.79
N ALA A 87 -10.59 3.78 7.25
CA ALA A 87 -11.62 3.81 8.28
C ALA A 87 -12.88 3.04 7.85
N ILE A 88 -13.35 3.24 6.61
CA ILE A 88 -14.48 2.47 6.05
C ILE A 88 -14.14 0.98 6.05
N ARG A 89 -12.97 0.61 5.53
CA ARG A 89 -12.60 -0.80 5.43
C ARG A 89 -12.44 -1.45 6.81
N ALA A 90 -11.88 -0.73 7.78
CA ALA A 90 -11.77 -1.19 9.15
C ALA A 90 -13.16 -1.36 9.78
N ALA A 91 -14.05 -0.39 9.62
CA ALA A 91 -15.41 -0.47 10.13
C ALA A 91 -16.16 -1.69 9.58
N GLU A 92 -16.08 -1.93 8.26
CA GLU A 92 -16.63 -3.12 7.61
C GLU A 92 -16.01 -4.42 8.17
N THR A 93 -14.68 -4.47 8.28
CA THR A 93 -13.94 -5.66 8.71
C THR A 93 -14.27 -6.06 10.15
N PHE A 94 -14.41 -5.07 11.03
CA PHE A 94 -14.67 -5.31 12.44
C PHE A 94 -16.16 -5.28 12.80
N GLY A 95 -17.05 -4.95 11.86
CA GLY A 95 -18.49 -4.85 12.08
C GLY A 95 -18.89 -3.65 12.94
N VAL A 96 -18.19 -2.52 12.78
CA VAL A 96 -18.49 -1.26 13.48
C VAL A 96 -19.42 -0.42 12.60
N PRO A 97 -20.58 0.03 13.09
CA PRO A 97 -21.44 0.94 12.34
C PRO A 97 -20.73 2.27 12.15
N TYR A 98 -20.87 2.86 10.95
CA TYR A 98 -20.26 4.15 10.65
C TYR A 98 -21.20 5.07 9.89
N VAL A 99 -20.92 6.37 10.01
CA VAL A 99 -21.65 7.47 9.36
C VAL A 99 -20.66 8.37 8.64
N MET A 100 -20.95 8.65 7.37
CA MET A 100 -20.17 9.58 6.58
C MET A 100 -20.57 11.03 6.92
N VAL A 101 -19.60 11.91 7.05
CA VAL A 101 -19.81 13.33 7.32
C VAL A 101 -19.29 14.15 6.16
N THR A 102 -20.14 15.04 5.64
CA THR A 102 -19.80 16.01 4.59
C THR A 102 -20.03 17.44 5.08
N VAL A 103 -19.21 18.38 4.60
CA VAL A 103 -19.39 19.81 4.87
C VAL A 103 -19.67 20.50 3.55
N ASN A 104 -20.78 21.24 3.48
CA ASN A 104 -21.25 21.92 2.27
C ASN A 104 -21.26 20.98 1.05
N GLY A 105 -21.66 19.73 1.27
CA GLY A 105 -21.72 18.72 0.22
C GLY A 105 -22.72 19.17 -0.84
N SER A 106 -22.28 19.27 -2.10
CA SER A 106 -23.21 19.49 -3.20
C SER A 106 -24.11 18.26 -3.32
N SER A 107 -25.43 18.45 -3.25
CA SER A 107 -26.46 17.41 -3.46
C SER A 107 -26.47 16.82 -4.88
N ARG A 108 -25.34 16.87 -5.60
CA ARG A 108 -25.16 16.46 -7.00
C ARG A 108 -24.57 15.06 -7.18
N SER A 109 -24.20 14.35 -6.11
CA SER A 109 -23.97 12.90 -6.20
C SER A 109 -25.31 12.17 -6.34
N ASN A 110 -25.32 11.08 -7.11
CA ASN A 110 -26.49 10.25 -7.39
C ASN A 110 -27.39 10.08 -6.15
N VAL A 111 -28.57 10.71 -6.18
CA VAL A 111 -29.55 10.74 -5.08
C VAL A 111 -29.90 9.34 -4.58
N LEU A 112 -29.75 8.31 -5.42
CA LEU A 112 -30.02 6.91 -5.08
C LEU A 112 -28.90 6.24 -4.24
N GLU A 113 -27.63 6.60 -4.42
CA GLU A 113 -26.52 6.00 -3.64
C GLU A 113 -26.35 6.68 -2.28
N ASP A 114 -26.51 8.01 -2.21
CA ASP A 114 -26.38 8.78 -0.97
C ASP A 114 -27.53 8.53 0.03
N GLN A 115 -28.66 7.97 -0.42
CA GLN A 115 -29.77 7.59 0.47
C GLN A 115 -29.58 6.22 1.14
N ALA A 116 -28.75 5.34 0.57
CA ALA A 116 -28.53 3.99 1.11
C ALA A 116 -27.46 3.95 2.20
N ARG A 117 -26.44 4.82 2.14
CA ARG A 117 -25.35 4.88 3.12
C ARG A 117 -25.67 5.89 4.23
N PRO A 118 -25.45 5.57 5.52
CA PRO A 118 -25.61 6.53 6.61
C PRO A 118 -24.72 7.77 6.39
N CYS A 119 -25.33 8.95 6.23
CA CYS A 119 -24.64 10.20 5.94
C CYS A 119 -25.24 11.39 6.70
N VAL A 120 -24.39 12.32 7.12
CA VAL A 120 -24.74 13.62 7.71
C VAL A 120 -24.08 14.72 6.89
N ASN A 121 -24.89 15.58 6.28
CA ASN A 121 -24.39 16.81 5.65
C ASN A 121 -24.45 17.97 6.65
N ILE A 122 -23.39 18.77 6.67
CA ILE A 122 -23.26 19.95 7.52
C ILE A 122 -23.28 21.15 6.61
N GLU A 123 -24.31 21.98 6.72
CA GLU A 123 -24.45 23.22 5.95
C GLU A 123 -24.04 24.39 6.83
N THR A 124 -23.07 25.19 6.37
CA THR A 124 -22.52 26.33 7.10
C THR A 124 -22.06 27.42 6.14
N ASP A 125 -22.40 28.66 6.46
CA ASP A 125 -21.93 29.86 5.75
C ASP A 125 -20.47 30.20 6.11
N GLN A 126 -19.97 29.68 7.23
CA GLN A 126 -18.59 29.85 7.67
C GLN A 126 -17.66 28.78 7.10
N PRO A 127 -16.37 29.10 6.87
CA PRO A 127 -15.39 28.13 6.39
C PRO A 127 -15.10 27.08 7.46
N LEU A 128 -15.75 25.92 7.34
CA LEU A 128 -15.53 24.77 8.22
C LEU A 128 -14.77 23.67 7.47
N GLY A 129 -13.64 23.25 8.02
CA GLY A 129 -12.90 22.10 7.49
C GLY A 129 -13.61 20.79 7.82
N ARG A 130 -13.57 19.81 6.90
CA ARG A 130 -14.15 18.47 7.13
C ARG A 130 -13.60 17.76 8.37
N ASP A 131 -12.29 17.88 8.61
CA ASP A 131 -11.62 17.24 9.76
C ASP A 131 -12.02 17.96 11.05
N GLN A 132 -12.19 19.28 11.00
CA GLN A 132 -12.72 20.07 12.11
C GLN A 132 -14.15 19.63 12.46
N ALA A 133 -15.00 19.47 11.45
CA ALA A 133 -16.39 19.08 11.66
C ALA A 133 -16.53 17.73 12.40
N ILE A 134 -15.80 16.70 11.97
CA ILE A 134 -15.86 15.39 12.66
C ILE A 134 -15.21 15.42 14.04
N VAL A 135 -14.16 16.23 14.20
CA VAL A 135 -13.48 16.36 15.50
C VAL A 135 -14.39 17.06 16.49
N GLU A 136 -15.17 18.06 16.10
CA GLU A 136 -16.13 18.72 17.00
C GLU A 136 -17.33 17.82 17.33
N LEU A 137 -17.88 17.12 16.32
CA LEU A 137 -19.07 16.28 16.48
C LEU A 137 -18.85 15.00 17.28
N ALA A 138 -17.63 14.49 17.37
CA ALA A 138 -17.37 13.21 18.03
C ALA A 138 -17.29 13.33 19.57
N ASP A 139 -17.82 12.33 20.27
CA ASP A 139 -17.62 12.19 21.73
C ASP A 139 -16.18 11.81 22.07
N ARG A 140 -15.53 11.00 21.22
CA ARG A 140 -14.12 10.63 21.32
C ARG A 140 -13.41 10.81 19.98
N VAL A 141 -12.16 11.25 20.00
CA VAL A 141 -11.31 11.40 18.80
C VAL A 141 -10.07 10.54 18.94
N ASP A 142 -9.91 9.56 18.07
CA ASP A 142 -8.73 8.70 17.99
C ASP A 142 -7.88 9.12 16.79
N CYS A 143 -6.77 9.81 17.04
CA CYS A 143 -5.82 10.24 16.02
C CYS A 143 -4.72 9.19 15.82
N VAL A 144 -4.73 8.50 14.67
CA VAL A 144 -3.80 7.40 14.38
C VAL A 144 -2.45 7.86 13.81
N PHE A 145 -2.39 9.07 13.25
CA PHE A 145 -1.14 9.69 12.78
C PHE A 145 -1.33 11.19 12.59
N VAL A 146 -0.36 11.99 13.07
CA VAL A 146 -0.35 13.45 12.95
C VAL A 146 0.99 13.93 12.40
N ARG A 147 0.92 14.85 11.42
CA ARG A 147 2.10 15.53 10.87
C ARG A 147 2.18 16.95 11.43
N ALA A 148 3.39 17.35 11.82
CA ALA A 148 3.69 18.71 12.26
C ALA A 148 3.37 19.76 11.16
N GLY A 149 2.67 20.82 11.56
CA GLY A 149 2.19 21.90 10.71
C GLY A 149 0.99 21.53 9.81
N GLY A 150 0.34 20.38 10.04
CA GLY A 150 -0.80 19.92 9.26
C GLY A 150 -2.16 20.33 9.81
N THR A 151 -3.21 20.24 8.99
CA THR A 151 -4.60 20.54 9.38
C THR A 151 -5.06 19.75 10.61
N VAL A 152 -4.70 18.46 10.67
CA VAL A 152 -5.06 17.58 11.79
C VAL A 152 -4.47 18.07 13.11
N GLU A 153 -3.22 18.55 13.11
CA GLU A 153 -2.62 19.14 14.31
C GLU A 153 -3.42 20.36 14.77
N THR A 154 -3.71 21.30 13.87
CA THR A 154 -4.45 22.53 14.20
C THR A 154 -5.81 22.20 14.80
N VAL A 155 -6.54 21.28 14.19
CA VAL A 155 -7.87 20.87 14.64
C VAL A 155 -7.81 20.20 16.02
N LEU A 156 -6.84 19.32 16.26
CA LEU A 156 -6.67 18.68 17.57
C LEU A 156 -6.34 19.68 18.67
N ARG A 157 -5.43 20.63 18.41
CA ARG A 157 -5.07 21.68 19.37
C ARG A 157 -6.29 22.52 19.74
N ASN A 158 -7.10 22.91 18.76
CA ASN A 158 -8.31 23.69 18.99
C ASN A 158 -9.31 22.94 19.89
N ARG A 159 -9.56 21.65 19.62
CA ARG A 159 -10.44 20.83 20.46
C ARG A 159 -9.92 20.70 21.90
N LEU A 160 -8.63 20.39 22.06
CA LEU A 160 -8.00 20.21 23.37
C LEU A 160 -8.08 21.49 24.21
N LEU A 161 -7.77 22.64 23.61
CA LEU A 161 -7.86 23.94 24.28
C LEU A 161 -9.30 24.34 24.62
N GLY A 162 -10.25 23.98 23.76
CA GLY A 162 -11.67 24.34 23.89
C GLY A 162 -12.44 23.50 24.91
N ARG A 163 -12.31 22.15 24.87
CA ARG A 163 -13.06 21.25 25.76
C ARG A 163 -12.34 20.92 27.06
N ARG A 164 -11.00 20.88 27.03
CA ARG A 164 -10.13 20.49 28.15
C ARG A 164 -10.56 19.17 28.82
N ASP A 165 -10.97 18.20 28.01
CA ASP A 165 -11.39 16.87 28.44
C ASP A 165 -10.47 15.77 27.90
N ALA A 166 -10.57 14.58 28.47
CA ALA A 166 -9.77 13.42 28.09
C ALA A 166 -10.34 12.67 26.87
N SER A 167 -11.02 13.38 25.96
CA SER A 167 -11.73 12.78 24.82
C SER A 167 -10.85 12.53 23.60
N VAL A 168 -9.62 13.05 23.59
CA VAL A 168 -8.69 12.94 22.45
C VAL A 168 -7.58 11.95 22.79
N ARG A 169 -7.41 10.94 21.94
CA ARG A 169 -6.30 9.99 21.98
C ARG A 169 -5.39 10.21 20.79
N VAL A 170 -4.08 10.19 21.02
CA VAL A 170 -3.09 10.34 19.96
C VAL A 170 -2.17 9.13 19.98
N ALA A 171 -2.08 8.44 18.84
CA ALA A 171 -1.15 7.33 18.65
C ALA A 171 0.30 7.78 18.83
N THR A 172 1.12 6.93 19.42
CA THR A 172 2.57 7.20 19.49
C THR A 172 3.16 7.36 18.08
N PRO A 173 4.20 8.19 17.92
CA PRO A 173 4.93 8.30 16.67
C PRO A 173 5.47 6.94 16.21
N THR A 174 5.51 6.72 14.90
CA THR A 174 6.10 5.50 14.32
C THR A 174 7.53 5.34 14.83
N PRO A 175 7.93 4.16 15.34
CA PRO A 175 9.28 3.96 15.83
C PRO A 175 10.30 4.07 14.68
N SER A 176 11.46 4.67 14.97
CA SER A 176 12.51 4.96 13.99
C SER A 176 12.97 3.74 13.18
N LYS A 177 12.91 2.55 13.77
CA LYS A 177 13.29 1.29 13.10
C LYS A 177 12.35 0.89 11.94
N LEU A 178 11.13 1.42 11.90
CA LEU A 178 10.14 1.08 10.87
C LEU A 178 10.10 2.09 9.72
N MET A 179 10.82 3.21 9.79
CA MET A 179 10.89 4.19 8.71
C MET A 179 12.29 4.15 8.08
N PRO A 180 12.45 3.62 6.85
CA PRO A 180 13.69 3.80 6.12
C PRO A 180 13.86 5.29 5.79
N GLU A 181 14.98 5.86 6.20
CA GLU A 181 15.46 7.19 5.78
C GLU A 181 14.57 8.41 6.03
N THR A 182 13.65 8.37 7.00
CA THR A 182 13.16 9.65 7.56
C THR A 182 14.33 10.29 8.30
N SER A 183 14.85 11.40 7.75
CA SER A 183 15.82 12.25 8.41
C SER A 183 15.48 12.35 9.90
N SER A 184 16.47 12.14 10.77
CA SER A 184 16.34 12.18 12.22
C SER A 184 15.58 13.41 12.74
N SER A 185 15.58 14.49 11.96
CA SER A 185 14.79 15.71 12.17
C SER A 185 13.27 15.52 12.10
N GLN A 186 12.73 14.72 11.16
CA GLN A 186 11.29 14.47 11.05
C GLN A 186 10.76 13.67 12.23
N GLN A 187 11.50 12.65 12.67
CA GLN A 187 11.15 11.87 13.86
C GLN A 187 11.17 12.75 15.12
N ARG A 188 12.18 13.60 15.28
CA ARG A 188 12.26 14.55 16.40
C ARG A 188 11.04 15.47 16.43
N LYS A 189 10.63 16.01 15.27
CA LYS A 189 9.43 16.85 15.16
C LYS A 189 8.16 16.09 15.52
N ALA A 190 8.03 14.82 15.10
CA ALA A 190 6.87 13.99 15.43
C ALA A 190 6.80 13.70 16.94
N ASN A 191 7.92 13.40 17.58
CA ASN A 191 7.99 13.21 19.03
C ASN A 191 7.67 14.50 19.79
N GLN A 192 8.26 15.64 19.41
CA GLN A 192 7.96 16.93 20.01
C GLN A 192 6.48 17.30 19.90
N LEU A 193 5.88 17.05 18.73
CA LEU A 193 4.45 17.28 18.54
C LEU A 193 3.59 16.38 19.43
N PHE A 194 3.96 15.10 19.54
CA PHE A 194 3.28 14.16 20.42
C PHE A 194 3.30 14.66 21.87
N ASP A 195 4.47 15.03 22.38
CA ASP A 195 4.64 15.56 23.75
C ASP A 195 3.79 16.82 23.96
N GLN A 196 3.81 17.76 23.01
CA GLN A 196 2.99 18.97 23.06
C GLN A 196 1.48 18.69 23.09
N LEU A 197 1.01 17.66 22.39
CA LEU A 197 -0.41 17.28 22.44
C LEU A 197 -0.77 16.65 23.79
N LEU A 198 0.15 15.89 24.41
CA LEU A 198 -0.05 15.37 25.77
C LEU A 198 -0.12 16.50 26.80
N GLU A 199 0.75 17.51 26.70
CA GLU A 199 0.73 18.70 27.56
C GLU A 199 -0.60 19.48 27.45
N LEU A 200 -1.24 19.43 26.29
CA LEU A 200 -2.56 20.02 26.05
C LEU A 200 -3.73 19.14 26.54
N GLY A 201 -3.45 17.98 27.13
CA GLY A 201 -4.46 17.08 27.72
C GLY A 201 -4.85 15.88 26.86
N ALA A 202 -4.16 15.63 25.74
CA ALA A 202 -4.40 14.40 24.98
C ALA A 202 -3.93 13.17 25.75
N ILE A 203 -4.62 12.05 25.56
CA ILE A 203 -4.19 10.75 26.07
C ILE A 203 -3.23 10.11 25.08
N GLY A 204 -2.01 9.80 25.53
CA GLY A 204 -1.04 9.04 24.76
C GLY A 204 -1.52 7.60 24.56
N TRP A 205 -1.63 7.18 23.31
CA TRP A 205 -2.05 5.83 22.96
C TRP A 205 -0.84 4.99 22.59
N HIS A 206 -0.29 4.31 23.60
CA HIS A 206 0.87 3.44 23.46
C HIS A 206 0.44 2.00 23.26
N ARG A 207 1.05 1.32 22.28
CA ARG A 207 1.05 -0.15 22.22
C ARG A 207 2.37 -0.66 22.79
N PHE A 208 2.30 -1.45 23.86
CA PHE A 208 3.43 -2.28 24.26
C PHE A 208 3.56 -3.40 23.24
N GLY A 209 4.58 -3.34 22.38
CA GLY A 209 5.01 -4.52 21.65
C GLY A 209 5.53 -5.52 22.69
N GLN A 210 5.08 -6.76 22.64
CA GLN A 210 5.86 -7.82 23.28
C GLN A 210 7.23 -7.77 22.61
N SER A 211 8.27 -7.51 23.39
CA SER A 211 9.65 -7.63 22.94
C SER A 211 9.84 -9.08 22.54
N SER A 212 9.68 -9.41 21.25
CA SER A 212 10.25 -10.65 20.76
C SER A 212 11.76 -10.42 20.81
N ASP A 213 12.39 -11.01 21.82
CA ASP A 213 13.84 -11.13 21.85
C ASP A 213 14.32 -11.60 20.49
N ARG A 214 15.26 -10.82 19.96
CA ARG A 214 15.89 -11.07 18.68
C ARG A 214 16.49 -12.46 18.72
N LEU A 215 15.94 -13.39 17.92
CA LEU A 215 16.74 -14.48 17.41
C LEU A 215 17.83 -13.84 16.55
N THR A 216 19.02 -13.73 17.14
CA THR A 216 20.25 -13.48 16.38
C THR A 216 20.39 -14.60 15.36
N PRO A 217 20.62 -14.29 14.07
CA PRO A 217 21.01 -15.32 13.12
C PRO A 217 22.28 -15.97 13.65
N ASN A 218 22.20 -17.28 13.92
CA ASN A 218 23.37 -18.09 14.20
C ASN A 218 24.35 -17.91 13.04
N GLU A 219 25.56 -17.53 13.37
CA GLU A 219 26.73 -17.70 12.51
C GLU A 219 26.81 -19.20 12.17
N CYS A 220 26.68 -19.53 10.88
CA CYS A 220 26.95 -20.88 10.41
C CYS A 220 27.60 -20.87 9.04
N ASP A 221 28.80 -21.45 9.08
CA ASP A 221 29.42 -22.33 8.12
C ASP A 221 30.16 -21.74 6.93
N SER A 222 31.46 -22.03 6.95
CA SER A 222 32.40 -21.86 5.87
C SER A 222 32.03 -22.79 4.73
N VAL A 223 31.69 -22.20 3.59
CA VAL A 223 31.37 -22.90 2.34
C VAL A 223 32.62 -23.62 1.83
N SER A 224 32.48 -24.88 1.40
CA SER A 224 33.61 -25.67 0.91
C SER A 224 34.07 -25.20 -0.49
N PRO A 225 35.35 -25.38 -0.86
CA PRO A 225 35.86 -25.02 -2.19
C PRO A 225 35.16 -25.74 -3.37
N GLU A 226 34.60 -26.93 -3.15
CA GLU A 226 33.88 -27.70 -4.18
C GLU A 226 32.49 -27.12 -4.50
N GLU A 227 31.77 -26.59 -3.49
CA GLU A 227 30.50 -25.89 -3.70
C GLU A 227 30.70 -24.57 -4.47
N THR A 228 31.85 -23.92 -4.31
CA THR A 228 32.20 -22.68 -5.03
C THR A 228 32.45 -22.93 -6.53
N LEU A 229 33.05 -24.06 -6.89
CA LEU A 229 33.30 -24.45 -8.29
C LEU A 229 32.03 -24.90 -9.03
N LEU A 230 31.09 -25.56 -8.33
CA LEU A 230 29.76 -25.87 -8.89
C LEU A 230 28.93 -24.60 -9.12
N ARG A 231 29.06 -23.60 -8.23
CA ARG A 231 28.40 -22.29 -8.38
C ARG A 231 28.95 -21.46 -9.54
N GLN A 232 30.26 -21.50 -9.79
CA GLN A 232 30.87 -20.81 -10.95
C GLN A 232 30.41 -21.35 -12.30
N ARG A 233 30.07 -22.64 -12.39
CA ARG A 233 29.53 -23.25 -13.63
C ARG A 233 28.05 -22.93 -13.87
N ASP A 234 27.26 -22.68 -12.82
CA ASP A 234 25.83 -22.36 -12.95
C ASP A 234 25.57 -20.86 -13.15
N SER A 235 26.62 -20.03 -13.28
CA SER A 235 26.52 -18.60 -13.61
C SER A 235 26.87 -18.26 -15.05
N GLU A 236 27.34 -19.21 -15.87
CA GLU A 236 27.73 -18.95 -17.27
C GLU A 236 26.56 -18.41 -18.11
N TRP A 237 25.33 -18.85 -17.81
CA TRP A 237 24.13 -18.35 -18.48
C TRP A 237 23.85 -16.87 -18.20
N CYS A 238 24.36 -16.30 -17.10
CA CYS A 238 24.15 -14.89 -16.76
C CYS A 238 24.82 -13.95 -17.77
N ASP A 239 25.84 -14.42 -18.49
CA ASP A 239 26.56 -13.68 -19.52
C ASP A 239 26.04 -13.96 -20.94
N ASP A 240 25.10 -14.90 -21.10
CA ASP A 240 24.47 -15.26 -22.37
C ASP A 240 23.40 -14.21 -22.76
N ASP A 241 23.60 -13.53 -23.88
CA ASP A 241 22.70 -12.48 -24.37
C ASP A 241 21.74 -12.94 -25.47
N GLU A 242 21.78 -14.22 -25.86
CA GLU A 242 20.99 -14.74 -26.98
C GLU A 242 20.00 -15.83 -26.60
N ASN A 243 20.28 -16.64 -25.58
CA ASN A 243 19.46 -17.82 -25.26
C ASN A 243 18.46 -17.60 -24.11
N TRP A 244 18.50 -16.47 -23.41
CA TRP A 244 17.67 -16.22 -22.23
C TRP A 244 16.91 -14.89 -22.30
N LEU A 245 15.66 -14.94 -21.87
CA LEU A 245 14.80 -13.78 -21.66
C LEU A 245 14.69 -13.50 -20.16
N VAL A 246 15.12 -12.32 -19.73
CA VAL A 246 15.24 -11.96 -18.31
C VAL A 246 14.08 -11.09 -17.85
N HIS A 247 13.45 -11.47 -16.74
CA HIS A 247 12.45 -10.66 -16.02
C HIS A 247 12.93 -10.29 -14.62
N CYS A 248 13.37 -9.03 -14.44
CA CYS A 248 13.69 -8.48 -13.13
C CYS A 248 12.41 -8.17 -12.32
N THR A 249 12.27 -8.84 -11.18
CA THR A 249 11.17 -8.65 -10.23
C THR A 249 11.44 -7.48 -9.31
N ARG A 250 10.43 -6.63 -9.12
CA ARG A 250 10.53 -5.41 -8.31
C ARG A 250 9.71 -5.51 -7.03
N ALA A 251 10.07 -4.67 -6.06
CA ALA A 251 9.26 -4.44 -4.86
C ALA A 251 7.87 -3.89 -5.23
N CYS A 252 6.83 -4.37 -4.54
CA CYS A 252 5.46 -3.91 -4.71
C CYS A 252 4.92 -3.37 -3.38
N HIS A 253 4.96 -2.05 -3.20
CA HIS A 253 4.57 -1.38 -1.94
C HIS A 253 3.05 -1.22 -1.76
N GLY A 254 2.25 -1.55 -2.76
CA GLY A 254 0.79 -1.44 -2.73
C GLY A 254 0.10 -2.80 -2.87
N PRO A 255 -1.13 -2.82 -3.41
CA PRO A 255 -1.76 -4.08 -3.80
C PRO A 255 -0.89 -4.83 -4.80
N TRP A 256 -0.76 -6.14 -4.60
CA TRP A 256 -0.07 -6.97 -5.57
C TRP A 256 -0.86 -7.04 -6.89
N PRO A 257 -0.21 -7.36 -8.01
CA PRO A 257 -0.95 -7.64 -9.25
C PRO A 257 -2.03 -8.71 -9.02
N GLY A 258 -3.26 -8.42 -9.47
CA GLY A 258 -4.44 -9.26 -9.28
C GLY A 258 -5.10 -9.17 -7.89
N GLU A 259 -4.52 -8.43 -6.95
CA GLU A 259 -5.11 -8.20 -5.63
C GLU A 259 -5.95 -6.93 -5.62
N THR A 260 -7.14 -7.01 -5.02
CA THR A 260 -7.99 -5.83 -4.84
C THR A 260 -7.45 -4.90 -3.76
N VAL A 261 -7.81 -3.63 -3.84
CA VAL A 261 -7.44 -2.64 -2.81
C VAL A 261 -8.00 -3.03 -1.43
N SER A 262 -9.19 -3.63 -1.38
CA SER A 262 -9.79 -4.10 -0.11
C SER A 262 -9.00 -5.24 0.50
N GLN A 263 -8.62 -6.26 -0.30
CA GLN A 263 -7.76 -7.36 0.17
C GLN A 263 -6.41 -6.86 0.69
N TYR A 264 -5.80 -5.90 -0.02
CA TYR A 264 -4.57 -5.26 0.46
C TYR A 264 -4.76 -4.59 1.82
N ARG A 265 -5.83 -3.82 2.00
CA ARG A 265 -6.12 -3.14 3.28
C ARG A 265 -6.40 -4.13 4.40
N ASP A 266 -7.15 -5.19 4.14
CA ASP A 266 -7.39 -6.27 5.11
C ASP A 266 -6.08 -6.88 5.56
N TRP A 267 -5.20 -7.20 4.60
CA TRP A 267 -3.88 -7.71 4.91
C TRP A 267 -3.09 -6.72 5.78
N VAL A 268 -3.05 -5.42 5.45
CA VAL A 268 -2.34 -4.42 6.28
C VAL A 268 -2.93 -4.33 7.70
N MET A 269 -4.26 -4.44 7.85
CA MET A 269 -4.95 -4.32 9.14
C MET A 269 -4.84 -5.57 10.01
N LEU A 270 -4.86 -6.74 9.40
CA LEU A 270 -4.93 -8.03 10.08
C LEU A 270 -3.57 -8.71 10.24
N SER A 271 -2.55 -8.31 9.46
CA SER A 271 -1.22 -8.89 9.58
C SER A 271 -0.55 -8.46 10.89
N GLU A 272 -0.39 -9.40 11.81
CA GLU A 272 0.50 -9.21 12.95
C GLU A 272 1.95 -9.37 12.50
N SER A 273 2.81 -8.43 12.93
CA SER A 273 4.24 -8.45 12.58
C SER A 273 5.03 -9.53 13.33
N ASP A 274 4.39 -10.30 14.23
CA ASP A 274 5.07 -11.01 15.31
C ASP A 274 4.89 -12.55 15.30
N SER A 275 4.17 -13.14 14.33
CA SER A 275 4.00 -14.61 14.22
C SER A 275 4.98 -15.21 13.21
N ALA A 276 5.45 -16.44 13.42
CA ALA A 276 6.36 -17.19 12.54
C ALA A 276 5.85 -17.39 11.09
N THR A 277 4.57 -17.09 10.79
CA THR A 277 4.05 -16.87 9.43
C THR A 277 4.62 -15.60 8.74
N ALA A 278 5.39 -14.78 9.49
CA ALA A 278 6.10 -13.58 9.06
C ALA A 278 7.16 -13.80 7.99
N LEU A 279 7.55 -15.04 7.67
CA LEU A 279 8.46 -15.29 6.54
C LEU A 279 7.84 -15.03 5.17
N LEU A 280 6.54 -14.71 5.06
CA LEU A 280 5.94 -14.19 3.83
C LEU A 280 5.40 -12.77 4.04
N ASP A 281 4.80 -12.49 5.21
CA ASP A 281 4.29 -11.16 5.54
C ASP A 281 5.42 -10.14 5.79
N GLY A 282 6.59 -10.59 6.25
CA GLY A 282 7.78 -9.77 6.47
C GLY A 282 8.41 -9.28 5.18
N TYR A 283 8.35 -10.07 4.09
CA TYR A 283 8.93 -9.70 2.79
C TYR A 283 7.93 -9.01 1.85
N ARG A 284 6.65 -8.88 2.24
CA ARG A 284 5.72 -8.12 1.40
C ARG A 284 6.18 -6.66 1.27
N GLY A 285 6.24 -6.18 0.04
CA GLY A 285 6.81 -4.87 -0.26
C GLY A 285 8.31 -4.88 -0.54
N THR A 286 8.96 -6.05 -0.55
CA THR A 286 10.35 -6.23 -1.00
C THR A 286 10.41 -6.96 -2.36
N CYS A 287 11.55 -6.91 -3.03
CA CYS A 287 11.77 -7.66 -4.28
C CYS A 287 11.72 -9.17 -4.02
N LEU A 288 12.33 -9.65 -2.94
CA LEU A 288 12.28 -11.05 -2.53
C LEU A 288 10.85 -11.53 -2.29
N GLY A 289 10.01 -10.75 -1.59
CA GLY A 289 8.62 -11.14 -1.35
C GLY A 289 7.77 -11.20 -2.62
N SER A 290 8.01 -10.29 -3.58
CA SER A 290 7.41 -10.38 -4.91
C SER A 290 7.85 -11.66 -5.64
N LEU A 291 9.14 -11.99 -5.62
CA LEU A 291 9.68 -13.20 -6.25
C LEU A 291 9.14 -14.47 -5.60
N SER A 292 9.15 -14.56 -4.27
CA SER A 292 8.55 -15.66 -3.51
C SER A 292 7.08 -15.87 -3.86
N ARG A 293 6.32 -14.79 -4.05
CA ARG A 293 4.91 -14.87 -4.50
C ARG A 293 4.82 -15.44 -5.91
N ILE A 294 5.62 -14.94 -6.86
CA ILE A 294 5.65 -15.43 -8.24
C ILE A 294 5.94 -16.93 -8.28
N LEU A 295 6.97 -17.38 -7.55
CA LEU A 295 7.37 -18.79 -7.51
C LEU A 295 6.30 -19.67 -6.87
N ARG A 296 5.67 -19.23 -5.78
CA ARG A 296 4.58 -19.98 -5.14
C ARG A 296 3.33 -20.06 -6.00
N MET A 297 3.00 -18.98 -6.70
CA MET A 297 1.88 -18.95 -7.65
C MET A 297 2.22 -19.63 -8.97
N LYS A 298 3.51 -19.93 -9.20
CA LYS A 298 4.08 -20.33 -10.48
C LYS A 298 3.58 -19.48 -11.64
N ARG A 299 3.54 -18.16 -11.43
CA ARG A 299 2.94 -17.25 -12.40
C ARG A 299 3.51 -15.85 -12.33
N LEU A 300 3.94 -15.33 -13.48
CA LEU A 300 4.19 -13.90 -13.67
C LEU A 300 2.88 -13.23 -14.05
N VAL A 301 2.40 -12.35 -13.18
CA VAL A 301 1.14 -11.63 -13.40
C VAL A 301 1.41 -10.38 -14.23
N ALA A 302 0.74 -10.28 -15.37
CA ALA A 302 0.84 -9.15 -16.26
C ALA A 302 0.30 -7.86 -15.65
N SER A 303 0.83 -6.74 -16.15
CA SER A 303 0.44 -5.41 -15.70
C SER A 303 0.40 -4.44 -16.87
N ALA A 304 -0.58 -3.53 -16.87
CA ALA A 304 -0.74 -2.52 -17.92
C ALA A 304 -0.02 -1.19 -17.59
N LEU A 305 0.91 -1.20 -16.62
CA LEU A 305 1.60 0.00 -16.14
C LEU A 305 2.42 0.71 -17.22
N THR A 306 2.99 -0.04 -18.17
CA THR A 306 3.86 0.46 -19.25
C THR A 306 3.15 0.53 -20.61
N SER A 307 2.10 -0.26 -20.83
CA SER A 307 1.41 -0.46 -22.12
C SER A 307 0.14 0.38 -22.27
N CYS A 308 0.24 1.72 -22.21
CA CYS A 308 -0.90 2.65 -22.38
C CYS A 308 -2.17 2.32 -21.55
N ARG A 309 -2.07 1.45 -20.53
CA ARG A 309 -3.14 0.97 -19.64
C ARG A 309 -4.22 0.07 -20.26
N ASP A 310 -4.11 -0.30 -21.53
CA ASP A 310 -5.18 -1.06 -22.22
C ASP A 310 -4.91 -2.56 -22.30
N THR A 311 -3.64 -3.00 -22.32
CA THR A 311 -3.29 -4.42 -22.52
C THR A 311 -2.26 -4.85 -21.49
N PRO A 312 -2.61 -5.68 -20.50
CA PRO A 312 -1.67 -6.14 -19.49
C PRO A 312 -0.67 -7.12 -20.12
N VAL A 313 0.63 -6.85 -19.96
CA VAL A 313 1.71 -7.70 -20.50
C VAL A 313 2.72 -8.08 -19.43
N VAL A 314 3.45 -9.18 -19.67
CA VAL A 314 4.71 -9.47 -18.98
C VAL A 314 5.86 -9.12 -19.94
N CYS A 315 6.80 -8.30 -19.47
CA CYS A 315 7.95 -7.87 -20.24
C CYS A 315 9.21 -8.65 -19.83
N PHE A 316 10.04 -8.96 -20.82
CA PHE A 316 11.35 -9.59 -20.67
C PHE A 316 12.39 -8.78 -21.45
N ALA A 317 13.64 -8.81 -21.01
CA ALA A 317 14.77 -8.29 -21.74
C ALA A 317 15.54 -9.44 -22.41
N ASN A 318 15.87 -9.30 -23.70
CA ASN A 318 16.80 -10.20 -24.39
C ASN A 318 18.21 -9.59 -24.35
N CYS A 319 18.77 -9.57 -23.15
CA CYS A 319 20.11 -9.09 -22.81
C CYS A 319 20.65 -9.99 -21.70
N SER A 320 21.98 -10.14 -21.63
CA SER A 320 22.59 -10.87 -20.53
C SER A 320 22.24 -10.25 -19.18
N LEU A 321 22.00 -11.11 -18.17
CA LEU A 321 21.68 -10.67 -16.81
C LEU A 321 22.82 -9.82 -16.23
N SER A 322 24.07 -10.20 -16.48
CA SER A 322 25.24 -9.43 -16.04
C SER A 322 25.25 -8.01 -16.60
N SER A 323 24.91 -7.82 -17.89
CA SER A 323 24.81 -6.51 -18.54
C SER A 323 23.65 -5.67 -17.99
N LEU A 324 22.51 -6.29 -17.68
CA LEU A 324 21.38 -5.59 -17.05
C LEU A 324 21.75 -5.10 -15.64
N LEU A 325 22.33 -5.96 -14.81
CA LEU A 325 22.72 -5.61 -13.44
C LEU A 325 23.88 -4.60 -13.40
N ALA A 326 24.83 -4.67 -14.33
CA ALA A 326 25.90 -3.68 -14.43
C ALA A 326 25.41 -2.27 -14.83
N ARG A 327 24.28 -2.18 -15.55
CA ARG A 327 23.65 -0.90 -15.96
C ARG A 327 22.59 -0.41 -14.96
N ARG A 328 22.39 -1.14 -13.86
CA ARG A 328 21.40 -0.82 -12.82
C ARG A 328 21.63 0.60 -12.29
N CYS A 329 20.61 1.44 -12.37
CA CYS A 329 20.66 2.80 -11.86
C CYS A 329 19.36 3.21 -11.16
N TYR A 330 19.49 4.00 -10.10
CA TYR A 330 18.33 4.51 -9.39
C TYR A 330 17.66 5.57 -10.26
N ARG A 331 16.35 5.46 -10.48
CA ARG A 331 15.54 6.42 -11.22
C ARG A 331 14.77 7.29 -10.21
N PRO A 332 15.23 8.52 -9.90
CA PRO A 332 14.61 9.33 -8.84
C PRO A 332 13.14 9.64 -9.10
N HIS A 333 12.78 9.93 -10.36
CA HIS A 333 11.41 10.23 -10.76
C HIS A 333 10.44 9.03 -10.64
N LEU A 334 10.97 7.81 -10.58
CA LEU A 334 10.19 6.59 -10.34
C LEU A 334 10.35 6.06 -8.91
N HIS A 335 11.24 6.67 -8.12
CA HIS A 335 11.65 6.22 -6.79
C HIS A 335 12.03 4.74 -6.71
N ARG A 336 12.71 4.21 -7.74
CA ARG A 336 13.07 2.78 -7.84
C ARG A 336 14.31 2.56 -8.70
N TRP A 337 14.92 1.39 -8.56
CA TRP A 337 15.92 0.90 -9.52
C TRP A 337 15.23 0.32 -10.76
N ASP A 338 15.86 0.46 -11.92
CA ASP A 338 15.37 -0.12 -13.17
C ASP A 338 15.51 -1.64 -13.19
N TYR A 339 16.67 -2.17 -12.81
CA TYR A 339 16.90 -3.61 -12.68
C TYR A 339 17.18 -3.97 -11.22
N GLU A 340 16.36 -4.82 -10.62
CA GLU A 340 16.62 -5.36 -9.29
C GLU A 340 17.27 -6.75 -9.43
N PRO A 341 18.19 -7.14 -8.53
CA PRO A 341 18.91 -8.43 -8.60
C PRO A 341 18.05 -9.62 -8.18
N TYR A 342 16.75 -9.57 -8.50
CA TYR A 342 15.76 -10.58 -8.19
C TYR A 342 14.96 -10.84 -9.45
N GLY A 343 14.68 -12.10 -9.76
CA GLY A 343 13.83 -12.40 -10.90
C GLY A 343 13.93 -13.80 -11.44
N ILE A 344 13.44 -13.93 -12.66
CA ILE A 344 13.36 -15.19 -13.40
C ILE A 344 13.93 -14.95 -14.80
N ALA A 345 14.71 -15.89 -15.31
CA ALA A 345 15.06 -15.98 -16.71
C ALA A 345 14.43 -17.24 -17.32
N ILE A 346 13.95 -17.12 -18.56
CA ILE A 346 13.33 -18.21 -19.32
C ILE A 346 14.13 -18.42 -20.60
N ARG A 347 14.42 -19.66 -20.97
CA ARG A 347 15.05 -19.96 -22.27
C ARG A 347 14.21 -19.38 -23.40
N LYS A 348 14.86 -18.64 -24.28
CA LYS A 348 14.21 -17.88 -25.36
C LYS A 348 13.39 -18.77 -26.28
N ASP A 349 13.89 -19.93 -26.67
CA ASP A 349 13.15 -20.89 -27.50
C ASP A 349 11.88 -21.40 -26.80
N ALA A 350 11.96 -21.65 -25.49
CA ALA A 350 10.82 -22.09 -24.71
C ALA A 350 9.79 -20.97 -24.54
N ALA A 351 10.26 -19.75 -24.25
CA ALA A 351 9.43 -18.55 -24.18
C ALA A 351 8.73 -18.26 -25.52
N TYR A 352 9.44 -18.38 -26.64
CA TYR A 352 8.87 -18.20 -27.97
C TYR A 352 7.77 -19.24 -28.25
N ARG A 353 8.01 -20.52 -27.95
CA ARG A 353 6.99 -21.58 -28.07
C ARG A 353 5.77 -21.33 -27.19
N ALA A 354 5.97 -20.71 -26.03
CA ALA A 354 4.88 -20.34 -25.13
C ALA A 354 4.06 -19.15 -25.65
N GLY A 355 4.57 -18.36 -26.60
CA GLY A 355 3.89 -17.20 -27.18
C GLY A 355 4.48 -15.85 -26.77
N VAL A 356 5.69 -15.82 -26.20
CA VAL A 356 6.43 -14.57 -25.97
C VAL A 356 6.98 -14.08 -27.31
N GLU A 357 6.71 -12.82 -27.67
CA GLU A 357 7.13 -12.23 -28.93
C GLU A 357 7.99 -10.98 -28.73
N SER A 358 8.84 -10.66 -29.72
CA SER A 358 9.63 -9.44 -29.70
C SER A 358 8.77 -8.18 -29.85
N VAL A 359 9.20 -7.12 -29.18
CA VAL A 359 8.62 -5.78 -29.28
C VAL A 359 8.88 -5.18 -30.66
N LEU A 360 7.87 -4.46 -31.17
CA LEU A 360 7.92 -3.69 -32.41
C LEU A 360 8.14 -2.22 -32.05
N TYR A 361 9.31 -1.71 -32.37
CA TYR A 361 9.64 -0.29 -32.18
C TYR A 361 9.19 0.52 -33.39
N GLY A 362 8.62 1.69 -33.14
CA GLY A 362 8.24 2.61 -34.20
C GLY A 362 7.55 3.87 -33.72
N SER A 363 6.97 4.59 -34.66
CA SER A 363 6.16 5.80 -34.47
C SER A 363 4.73 5.48 -33.99
N PRO A 364 4.09 6.39 -33.24
CA PRO A 364 2.68 6.23 -32.84
C PRO A 364 1.70 6.02 -34.00
N GLU A 365 2.04 6.51 -35.20
CA GLU A 365 1.29 6.30 -36.43
C GLU A 365 1.36 4.83 -36.89
N GLU A 366 2.54 4.22 -36.84
CA GLU A 366 2.74 2.79 -37.14
C GLU A 366 2.01 1.88 -36.16
N ARG A 367 1.79 2.32 -34.91
CA ARG A 367 0.93 1.57 -33.97
C ARG A 367 -0.50 1.42 -34.49
N LYS A 368 -1.03 2.43 -35.19
CA LYS A 368 -2.43 2.43 -35.65
C LYS A 368 -2.65 1.43 -36.79
N SER A 369 -1.61 1.16 -37.59
CA SER A 369 -1.66 0.16 -38.66
C SER A 369 -1.48 -1.27 -38.14
N LEU A 370 -1.03 -1.47 -36.90
CA LEU A 370 -0.92 -2.80 -36.31
C LEU A 370 -2.31 -3.42 -36.02
N PRO A 371 -2.48 -4.72 -36.34
CA PRO A 371 -3.61 -5.53 -35.89
C PRO A 371 -3.81 -5.42 -34.37
N ALA A 372 -5.07 -5.45 -33.91
CA ALA A 372 -5.40 -5.18 -32.51
C ALA A 372 -4.72 -6.17 -31.53
N ASP A 373 -4.62 -7.42 -31.95
CA ASP A 373 -3.94 -8.53 -31.28
C ASP A 373 -2.41 -8.42 -31.28
N GLN A 374 -1.80 -7.53 -32.07
CA GLN A 374 -0.34 -7.30 -32.07
C GLN A 374 0.06 -6.00 -31.38
N ARG A 375 -0.90 -5.14 -31.02
CA ARG A 375 -0.62 -3.83 -30.42
C ARG A 375 0.09 -3.91 -29.07
N PHE A 376 -0.02 -5.03 -28.36
CA PHE A 376 0.69 -5.24 -27.09
C PHE A 376 2.22 -5.25 -27.27
N ARG A 377 2.70 -5.61 -28.47
CA ARG A 377 4.11 -5.63 -28.85
C ARG A 377 4.66 -4.26 -29.18
N PHE A 378 3.82 -3.25 -29.40
CA PHE A 378 4.30 -1.95 -29.84
C PHE A 378 4.98 -1.17 -28.70
N GLN A 379 6.13 -0.58 -28.99
CA GLN A 379 6.82 0.38 -28.13
C GLN A 379 7.22 1.60 -28.95
N ALA A 380 6.85 2.80 -28.49
CA ALA A 380 7.25 4.01 -29.19
C ALA A 380 8.77 4.22 -29.06
N GLU A 381 9.42 4.60 -30.16
CA GLU A 381 10.81 5.04 -30.11
C GLU A 381 10.93 6.26 -29.18
N GLY A 382 11.74 6.12 -28.14
CA GLY A 382 11.86 7.15 -27.12
C GLY A 382 12.56 8.40 -27.68
N ARG A 383 12.03 9.58 -27.38
CA ARG A 383 12.67 10.86 -27.78
C ARG A 383 13.89 11.22 -26.94
N THR A 384 13.99 10.66 -25.73
CA THR A 384 14.99 11.04 -24.71
C THR A 384 15.82 9.86 -24.22
N PHE A 385 15.27 8.65 -24.27
CA PHE A 385 15.95 7.42 -23.87
C PHE A 385 15.74 6.38 -24.95
N ASP A 386 16.83 5.73 -25.35
CA ASP A 386 16.80 4.62 -26.28
C ASP A 386 16.43 3.33 -25.54
N TRP A 387 15.17 2.92 -25.68
CA TRP A 387 14.63 1.69 -25.10
C TRP A 387 14.89 0.45 -25.97
N THR A 388 15.50 0.61 -27.16
CA THR A 388 15.82 -0.53 -28.05
C THR A 388 16.97 -1.38 -27.50
N ALA A 389 17.81 -0.80 -26.67
CA ALA A 389 18.96 -1.46 -26.04
C ALA A 389 18.58 -2.62 -25.10
N GLU A 390 17.31 -2.74 -24.67
CA GLU A 390 16.83 -3.86 -23.88
C GLU A 390 16.40 -5.07 -24.73
N ARG A 391 16.26 -4.87 -26.06
CA ARG A 391 15.72 -5.86 -27.01
C ARG A 391 14.47 -6.52 -26.41
N GLU A 392 13.46 -5.73 -26.07
CA GLU A 392 12.33 -6.16 -25.23
C GLU A 392 11.48 -7.25 -25.90
N TRP A 393 10.99 -8.20 -25.10
CA TRP A 393 10.02 -9.23 -25.48
C TRP A 393 8.80 -9.15 -24.56
N ARG A 394 7.61 -9.47 -25.08
CA ARG A 394 6.34 -9.39 -24.34
C ARG A 394 5.49 -10.63 -24.51
N PHE A 395 4.78 -10.96 -23.44
CA PHE A 395 3.69 -11.92 -23.44
C PHE A 395 2.37 -11.19 -23.21
N ASP A 396 1.34 -11.53 -23.98
CA ASP A 396 -0.01 -10.98 -23.81
C ASP A 396 -0.72 -11.69 -22.64
N GLY A 397 -0.87 -10.98 -21.52
CA GLY A 397 -1.40 -11.54 -20.28
C GLY A 397 -0.37 -12.24 -19.39
N ASN A 398 -0.83 -13.13 -18.52
CA ASN A 398 0.00 -13.75 -17.49
C ASN A 398 0.81 -14.91 -18.07
N VAL A 399 2.07 -15.04 -17.63
CA VAL A 399 2.90 -16.20 -17.97
C VAL A 399 2.78 -17.23 -16.85
N ASP A 400 2.26 -18.40 -17.20
CA ASP A 400 2.22 -19.57 -16.31
C ASP A 400 3.57 -20.28 -16.36
N LEU A 401 4.20 -20.51 -15.20
CA LEU A 401 5.53 -21.12 -15.13
C LEU A 401 5.47 -22.65 -15.23
N ASP A 402 4.30 -23.27 -15.01
CA ASP A 402 4.12 -24.73 -15.12
C ASP A 402 4.19 -25.24 -16.57
N VAL A 403 4.12 -24.36 -17.58
CA VAL A 403 4.22 -24.75 -19.00
C VAL A 403 5.65 -24.98 -19.47
N PHE A 404 6.64 -24.62 -18.64
CA PHE A 404 8.05 -24.73 -18.98
C PHE A 404 8.70 -25.90 -18.23
N ASP A 405 9.69 -26.52 -18.85
CA ASP A 405 10.51 -27.50 -18.17
C ASP A 405 11.39 -26.82 -17.11
N GLN A 406 11.74 -27.54 -16.05
CA GLN A 406 12.60 -27.01 -14.98
C GLN A 406 13.96 -26.50 -15.49
N SER A 407 14.46 -27.07 -16.60
CA SER A 407 15.70 -26.66 -17.26
C SER A 407 15.58 -25.38 -18.09
N ASP A 408 14.35 -24.97 -18.40
CA ASP A 408 14.05 -23.76 -19.18
C ASP A 408 13.93 -22.52 -18.31
N ILE A 409 13.90 -22.68 -16.98
CA ILE A 409 13.75 -21.60 -16.02
C ILE A 409 14.99 -21.50 -15.13
N ARG A 410 15.42 -20.26 -14.89
CA ARG A 410 16.42 -19.91 -13.87
C ARG A 410 15.87 -18.83 -12.96
N VAL A 411 16.08 -18.97 -11.67
CA VAL A 411 15.75 -17.96 -10.65
C VAL A 411 17.04 -17.28 -10.23
N PHE A 412 17.02 -15.96 -9.99
CA PHE A 412 18.19 -15.26 -9.49
C PHE A 412 17.87 -14.35 -8.30
N VAL A 413 18.82 -14.29 -7.36
CA VAL A 413 18.77 -13.50 -6.11
C VAL A 413 20.17 -12.97 -5.76
N PRO A 414 20.32 -11.88 -4.99
CA PRO A 414 21.64 -11.33 -4.71
C PRO A 414 22.49 -12.16 -3.74
N SER A 415 21.92 -12.99 -2.87
CA SER A 415 22.68 -13.72 -1.84
C SER A 415 22.23 -15.17 -1.62
N ASP A 416 23.14 -15.99 -1.11
CA ASP A 416 22.84 -17.39 -0.75
C ASP A 416 21.88 -17.49 0.45
N GLU A 417 21.88 -16.47 1.33
CA GLU A 417 20.91 -16.40 2.42
C GLU A 417 19.49 -16.31 1.86
N GLU A 418 19.26 -15.40 0.92
CA GLU A 418 17.95 -15.24 0.29
C GLU A 418 17.58 -16.44 -0.59
N ALA A 419 18.55 -17.03 -1.29
CA ALA A 419 18.34 -18.27 -2.04
C ALA A 419 17.78 -19.39 -1.16
N ARG A 420 18.32 -19.56 0.05
CA ARG A 420 17.84 -20.56 1.03
C ARG A 420 16.43 -20.29 1.54
N THR A 421 15.94 -19.05 1.48
CA THR A 421 14.56 -18.71 1.89
C THR A 421 13.52 -19.04 0.83
N LEU A 422 13.93 -19.13 -0.44
CA LEU A 422 13.03 -19.41 -1.56
C LEU A 422 12.67 -20.89 -1.60
N ARG A 423 11.37 -21.16 -1.76
CA ARG A 423 10.85 -22.52 -2.00
C ARG A 423 10.45 -22.63 -3.46
N THR A 424 11.26 -23.33 -4.25
CA THR A 424 11.06 -23.50 -5.69
C THR A 424 11.72 -24.79 -6.16
N GLU A 425 11.20 -25.35 -7.25
CA GLU A 425 11.82 -26.47 -7.98
C GLU A 425 12.85 -26.00 -9.03
N PHE A 426 12.77 -24.71 -9.41
CA PHE A 426 13.67 -24.13 -10.40
C PHE A 426 15.06 -23.87 -9.82
N PRO A 427 16.13 -24.09 -10.60
CA PRO A 427 17.49 -23.77 -10.18
C PRO A 427 17.67 -22.28 -9.85
N ILE A 428 18.41 -21.99 -8.77
CA ILE A 428 18.65 -20.64 -8.27
C ILE A 428 20.13 -20.27 -8.45
N THR A 429 20.39 -19.12 -9.07
CA THR A 429 21.73 -18.54 -9.24
C THR A 429 21.88 -17.30 -8.37
N THR A 430 23.00 -17.18 -7.64
CA THR A 430 23.29 -16.00 -6.84
C THR A 430 24.11 -14.96 -7.60
N VAL A 431 23.62 -13.73 -7.64
CA VAL A 431 24.08 -12.68 -8.56
C VAL A 431 24.66 -11.44 -7.87
N GLY A 432 24.83 -11.48 -6.54
CA GLY A 432 25.34 -10.34 -5.77
C GLY A 432 26.73 -9.88 -6.21
N HIS A 433 27.55 -10.78 -6.74
CA HIS A 433 28.88 -10.44 -7.25
C HIS A 433 28.86 -9.48 -8.46
N PHE A 434 27.76 -9.41 -9.21
CA PHE A 434 27.59 -8.42 -10.29
C PHE A 434 27.28 -7.01 -9.77
N LEU A 435 26.92 -6.87 -8.49
CA LEU A 435 26.56 -5.58 -7.88
C LEU A 435 27.75 -4.84 -7.26
N ALA A 436 28.90 -5.51 -7.12
CA ALA A 436 30.04 -5.02 -6.35
C ALA A 436 31.00 -4.09 -7.13
N LYS A 437 30.48 -3.27 -8.07
CA LYS A 437 31.29 -2.31 -8.85
C LYS A 437 30.91 -0.88 -8.57
#